data_AF-A0A1B3JG26-F1
#
_entry.id   AF-A0A1B3JG26-F1
#
_cell.length_a   1.000
_cell.length_b   1.000
_cell.length_c   1.000
_cell.angle_alpha   90.00
_cell.angle_beta   90.00
_cell.angle_gamma   90.00
#
_symmetry.space_group_name_H-M   'P 1'
#
loop_
_entity.id
_entity.type
_entity.pdbx_description
1 polymer ?
#
loop_
_entity_poly.entity_id
_entity_poly.type
_entity_poly.pdbx_seq_one_letter_code
_entity_poly.pdbx_strand_id
1 'polypeptide(L)'
;MLPKIYHWGFFICCLSAVNFSVVLDLWQSYWQRQAITLEVIKQSTELTHQEKLLATLKQHSERHELSPQLTKRIIALDEQIHDLLNDEVELVAYQWDFSSRPVLQIQLEGYFQYLHNFLTALLTQQKALFFAQLDMQKVEGGRVQCHLILPLNIEE
;
A
#
# COMPACT_ATOMS: atom_id res chain seq x y z
N MET A 1 -39.44 34.46 -55.12
CA MET A 1 -40.04 33.79 -53.94
C MET A 1 -39.12 32.67 -53.51
N LEU A 2 -38.28 32.87 -52.48
CA LEU A 2 -37.41 31.80 -51.97
C LEU A 2 -38.27 30.75 -51.23
N PRO A 3 -38.07 29.43 -51.47
CA PRO A 3 -38.93 28.40 -50.92
C PRO A 3 -38.90 28.35 -49.38
N LYS A 4 -40.08 28.26 -48.76
CA LYS A 4 -40.27 28.15 -47.29
C LYS A 4 -39.42 27.06 -46.62
N ILE A 5 -39.00 26.04 -47.37
CA ILE A 5 -38.18 24.91 -46.91
C ILE A 5 -36.81 25.37 -46.37
N TYR A 6 -36.19 26.40 -46.95
CA TYR A 6 -34.88 26.90 -46.50
C TYR A 6 -34.95 27.55 -45.12
N HIS A 7 -36.10 28.14 -44.76
CA HIS A 7 -36.29 28.74 -43.44
C HIS A 7 -36.35 27.69 -42.32
N TRP A 8 -36.97 26.53 -42.57
CA TRP A 8 -37.00 25.44 -41.60
C TRP A 8 -35.64 24.77 -41.46
N GLY A 9 -34.93 24.55 -42.57
CA GLY A 9 -33.55 24.05 -42.53
C GLY A 9 -32.60 24.98 -41.76
N PHE A 10 -32.72 26.30 -42.00
CA PHE A 10 -31.97 27.31 -41.25
C PHE A 10 -32.33 27.31 -39.76
N PHE A 11 -33.63 27.22 -39.42
CA PHE A 11 -34.08 27.17 -38.03
C PHE A 11 -33.54 25.95 -37.28
N ILE A 12 -33.55 24.77 -37.92
CA ILE A 12 -33.03 23.53 -37.34
C ILE A 12 -31.51 23.60 -37.17
N CYS A 13 -30.78 24.14 -38.15
CA CYS A 13 -29.34 24.36 -38.03
C CYS A 13 -28.96 25.39 -36.95
N CYS A 14 -29.74 26.47 -36.79
CA CYS A 14 -29.51 27.44 -35.74
C CYS A 14 -29.83 26.86 -34.35
N LEU A 15 -30.91 26.09 -34.23
CA LEU A 15 -31.26 25.38 -32.99
C LEU A 15 -30.21 24.34 -32.61
N SER A 16 -29.69 23.57 -33.58
CA SER A 16 -28.64 22.60 -33.29
C SER A 16 -27.32 23.28 -32.91
N ALA A 17 -26.91 24.37 -33.58
CA ALA A 17 -25.69 25.10 -33.26
C ALA A 17 -25.71 25.71 -31.84
N VAL A 18 -26.86 26.26 -31.42
CA VAL A 18 -27.02 26.84 -30.06
C VAL A 18 -26.99 25.76 -28.98
N ASN A 19 -27.64 24.61 -29.22
CA ASN A 19 -27.65 23.51 -28.25
C ASN A 19 -26.33 22.72 -28.24
N PHE A 20 -25.59 22.70 -29.35
CA PHE A 20 -24.32 21.97 -29.46
C PHE A 20 -23.26 22.53 -28.51
N SER A 21 -23.19 23.86 -28.33
CA SER A 21 -22.25 24.47 -27.37
C SER A 21 -22.52 24.00 -25.93
N VAL A 22 -23.79 24.02 -25.50
CA VAL A 22 -24.17 23.60 -24.15
C VAL A 22 -23.90 22.11 -23.94
N VAL A 23 -24.21 21.26 -24.93
CA VAL A 23 -23.94 19.82 -24.86
C VAL A 23 -22.43 19.53 -24.83
N LEU A 24 -21.62 20.28 -25.58
CA LEU A 24 -20.17 20.11 -25.62
C LEU A 24 -19.51 20.56 -24.30
N ASP A 25 -19.98 21.67 -23.73
CA ASP A 25 -19.52 22.16 -22.42
C ASP A 25 -19.90 21.20 -21.28
N LEU A 26 -21.11 20.63 -21.32
CA LEU A 26 -21.54 19.57 -20.38
C LEU A 26 -20.71 18.30 -20.54
N TRP A 27 -20.40 17.89 -21.78
CA TRP A 27 -19.58 16.72 -22.06
C TRP A 27 -18.14 16.91 -21.55
N GLN A 28 -17.54 18.07 -21.82
CA GLN A 28 -16.18 18.40 -21.37
C GLN A 28 -16.11 18.53 -19.85
N SER A 29 -17.12 19.13 -19.23
CA SER A 29 -17.26 19.20 -17.76
C SER A 29 -17.41 17.81 -17.13
N TYR A 30 -18.09 16.88 -17.81
CA TYR A 30 -18.27 15.51 -17.33
C TYR A 30 -16.94 14.73 -17.33
N TRP A 31 -16.14 14.84 -18.39
CA TRP A 31 -14.82 14.22 -18.47
C TRP A 31 -13.81 14.81 -17.47
N GLN A 32 -13.81 16.14 -17.29
CA GLN A 32 -12.95 16.78 -16.29
C GLN A 32 -13.34 16.38 -14.86
N ARG A 33 -14.64 16.29 -14.55
CA ARG A 33 -15.11 15.81 -13.25
C ARG A 33 -14.75 14.36 -13.02
N GLN A 34 -14.80 13.50 -14.04
CA GLN A 34 -14.39 12.10 -13.90
C GLN A 34 -12.88 11.98 -13.64
N ALA A 35 -12.02 12.75 -14.32
CA ALA A 35 -10.59 12.76 -14.07
C ALA A 35 -10.26 13.20 -12.63
N ILE A 36 -10.89 14.28 -12.15
CA ILE A 36 -10.73 14.77 -10.78
C ILE A 36 -11.31 13.78 -9.76
N THR A 37 -12.43 13.11 -10.06
CA THR A 37 -13.01 12.08 -9.18
C THR A 37 -12.13 10.84 -9.13
N LEU A 38 -11.45 10.47 -10.22
CA LEU A 38 -10.50 9.36 -10.25
C LEU A 38 -9.21 9.68 -9.49
N GLU A 39 -8.71 10.91 -9.59
CA GLU A 39 -7.58 11.40 -8.78
C GLU A 39 -7.95 11.49 -7.31
N VAL A 40 -9.14 12.00 -6.98
CA VAL A 40 -9.66 12.06 -5.60
C VAL A 40 -9.92 10.66 -5.05
N ILE A 41 -10.41 9.71 -5.85
CA ILE A 41 -10.60 8.32 -5.40
C ILE A 41 -9.24 7.66 -5.16
N LYS A 42 -8.27 7.80 -6.07
CA LYS A 42 -6.90 7.28 -5.86
C LYS A 42 -6.26 7.86 -4.61
N GLN A 43 -6.32 9.18 -4.43
CA GLN A 43 -5.81 9.84 -3.23
C GLN A 43 -6.59 9.46 -1.99
N SER A 44 -7.92 9.30 -2.07
CA SER A 44 -8.73 8.87 -0.92
C SER A 44 -8.44 7.42 -0.54
N THR A 45 -8.07 6.53 -1.46
CA THR A 45 -7.72 5.15 -1.13
C THR A 45 -6.35 5.07 -0.45
N GLU A 46 -5.38 5.86 -0.89
CA GLU A 46 -4.10 5.99 -0.20
C GLU A 46 -4.25 6.66 1.16
N LEU A 47 -5.03 7.75 1.25
CA LEU A 47 -5.28 8.46 2.50
C LEU A 47 -6.14 7.68 3.47
N THR A 48 -7.16 6.93 3.03
CA THR A 48 -7.98 6.09 3.91
C THR A 48 -7.19 4.88 4.40
N HIS A 49 -6.26 4.36 3.58
CA HIS A 49 -5.32 3.35 4.02
C HIS A 49 -4.38 3.92 5.07
N GLN A 50 -3.77 5.09 4.80
CA GLN A 50 -2.91 5.79 5.77
C GLN A 50 -3.65 6.22 7.03
N GLU A 51 -4.91 6.67 6.95
CA GLU A 51 -5.72 7.05 8.10
C GLU A 51 -6.16 5.86 8.92
N LYS A 52 -6.51 4.72 8.29
CA LYS A 52 -6.80 3.48 9.03
C LYS A 52 -5.54 2.92 9.69
N LEU A 53 -4.41 2.97 9.00
CA LEU A 53 -3.12 2.54 9.56
C LEU A 53 -2.72 3.49 10.69
N LEU A 54 -2.82 4.80 10.51
CA LEU A 54 -2.50 5.81 11.51
C LEU A 54 -3.50 5.80 12.68
N ALA A 55 -4.78 5.46 12.47
CA ALA A 55 -5.76 5.28 13.55
C ALA A 55 -5.49 3.99 14.34
N THR A 56 -5.14 2.89 13.65
CA THR A 56 -4.70 1.65 14.31
C THR A 56 -3.41 1.91 15.09
N LEU A 57 -2.44 2.59 14.48
CA LEU A 57 -1.20 3.00 15.11
C LEU A 57 -1.42 3.98 16.27
N LYS A 58 -2.37 4.93 16.18
CA LYS A 58 -2.70 5.86 17.25
C LYS A 58 -3.39 5.15 18.42
N GLN A 59 -4.28 4.21 18.13
CA GLN A 59 -4.92 3.36 19.13
C GLN A 59 -3.91 2.44 19.85
N HIS A 60 -2.84 2.04 19.16
CA HIS A 60 -1.72 1.29 19.75
C HIS A 60 -0.67 2.20 20.43
N SER A 61 -0.49 3.44 19.95
CA SER A 61 0.46 4.46 20.44
C SER A 61 -0.01 5.15 21.74
N GLU A 62 -1.32 5.35 21.92
CA GLU A 62 -1.89 5.80 23.21
C GLU A 62 -1.55 4.84 24.37
N ARG A 63 -1.09 3.62 24.04
CA ARG A 63 -0.67 2.63 25.03
C ARG A 63 0.79 2.66 25.44
N HIS A 64 1.70 3.33 24.72
CA HIS A 64 3.05 3.79 25.14
C HIS A 64 3.86 4.31 23.92
N GLU A 65 4.23 5.59 23.93
CA GLU A 65 5.45 6.20 23.35
C GLU A 65 6.08 5.62 22.06
N LEU A 66 5.43 5.80 20.90
CA LEU A 66 6.12 5.68 19.60
C LEU A 66 6.29 7.06 18.96
N SER A 67 7.53 7.57 18.96
CA SER A 67 7.89 8.84 18.28
C SER A 67 7.59 8.75 16.78
N PRO A 68 7.06 9.82 16.14
CA PRO A 68 6.73 9.82 14.70
C PRO A 68 7.89 9.40 13.78
N GLN A 69 9.13 9.56 14.24
CA GLN A 69 10.34 9.16 13.53
C GLN A 69 10.57 7.64 13.55
N LEU A 70 10.28 6.98 14.67
CA LEU A 70 10.35 5.51 14.79
C LEU A 70 9.31 4.85 13.90
N THR A 71 8.09 5.40 13.83
CA THR A 71 7.03 4.91 12.96
C THR A 71 7.43 4.91 11.49
N LYS A 72 8.05 6.01 11.01
CA LYS A 72 8.54 6.08 9.62
C LYS A 72 9.63 5.04 9.33
N ARG A 73 10.53 4.80 10.29
CA ARG A 73 11.56 3.74 10.17
C ARG A 73 10.93 2.35 10.09
N ILE A 74 9.94 2.06 10.94
CA ILE A 74 9.24 0.77 10.94
C ILE A 74 8.52 0.53 9.61
N ILE A 75 7.82 1.53 9.09
CA ILE A 75 7.12 1.41 7.79
C ILE A 75 8.12 1.14 6.65
N ALA A 76 9.24 1.88 6.60
CA ALA A 76 10.27 1.66 5.58
C ALA A 76 10.92 0.27 5.70
N LEU A 77 11.07 -0.25 6.92
CA LEU A 77 11.56 -1.61 7.15
C LEU A 77 10.53 -2.66 6.71
N ASP A 78 9.25 -2.46 7.03
CA ASP A 78 8.17 -3.37 6.62
C ASP A 78 8.11 -3.51 5.09
N GLU A 79 8.18 -2.39 4.37
CA GLU A 79 8.17 -2.37 2.90
C GLU A 79 9.38 -3.13 2.33
N GLN A 80 10.58 -2.85 2.85
CA GLN A 80 11.80 -3.53 2.41
C GLN A 80 11.79 -5.03 2.74
N ILE A 81 11.18 -5.45 3.84
CA ILE A 81 11.07 -6.87 4.20
C ILE A 81 10.04 -7.57 3.32
N HIS A 82 8.93 -6.92 2.99
CA HIS A 82 7.95 -7.45 2.04
C HIS A 82 8.53 -7.58 0.63
N ASP A 83 9.36 -6.63 0.19
CA ASP A 83 10.06 -6.71 -1.11
C ASP A 83 11.06 -7.89 -1.16
N LEU A 84 11.59 -8.33 -0.02
CA LEU A 84 12.49 -9.48 0.08
C LEU A 84 11.75 -10.82 0.14
N LEU A 85 10.47 -10.82 0.50
CA LEU A 85 9.66 -12.04 0.49
C LEU A 85 9.35 -12.43 -0.96
N ASN A 86 9.75 -13.64 -1.32
CA ASN A 86 9.42 -14.26 -2.61
C ASN A 86 8.24 -15.22 -2.43
N ASP A 87 7.48 -15.47 -3.50
CA ASP A 87 6.35 -16.41 -3.53
C ASP A 87 6.70 -17.85 -3.11
N GLU A 88 7.99 -18.20 -3.09
CA GLU A 88 8.52 -19.51 -2.68
C GLU A 88 8.60 -19.71 -1.15
N VAL A 89 8.39 -18.64 -0.37
CA VAL A 89 8.39 -18.67 1.10
C VAL A 89 7.02 -18.22 1.60
N GLU A 90 6.37 -19.10 2.36
CA GLU A 90 5.06 -18.81 2.93
C GLU A 90 5.23 -18.02 4.23
N LEU A 91 4.67 -16.80 4.26
CA LEU A 91 4.64 -15.98 5.46
C LEU A 91 3.50 -16.45 6.36
N VAL A 92 3.85 -17.14 7.45
CA VAL A 92 2.88 -17.69 8.43
C VAL A 92 2.46 -16.61 9.43
N ALA A 93 3.40 -15.83 9.93
CA ALA A 93 3.14 -14.73 10.85
C ALA A 93 4.13 -13.59 10.66
N TYR A 94 3.64 -12.36 10.76
CA TYR A 94 4.44 -11.14 10.75
C TYR A 94 3.84 -10.18 11.75
N GLN A 95 4.55 -9.93 12.85
CA GLN A 95 4.05 -9.08 13.92
C GLN A 95 5.14 -8.29 14.60
N TRP A 96 4.80 -7.06 14.97
CA TRP A 96 5.63 -6.22 15.81
C TRP A 96 5.12 -6.24 17.26
N ASP A 97 6.03 -6.52 18.18
CA ASP A 97 5.84 -6.32 19.61
C ASP A 97 6.46 -4.99 20.02
N PHE A 98 5.68 -4.11 20.66
CA PHE A 98 6.09 -2.78 21.12
C PHE A 98 6.07 -2.66 22.64
N SER A 99 6.00 -3.77 23.37
CA SER A 99 5.81 -3.79 24.82
C SER A 99 6.92 -3.08 25.61
N SER A 100 8.14 -3.03 25.09
CA SER A 100 9.25 -2.28 25.72
C SER A 100 10.24 -1.73 24.69
N ARG A 101 10.69 -2.58 23.76
CA ARG A 101 11.41 -2.19 22.55
C ARG A 101 10.66 -2.75 21.34
N PRO A 102 10.65 -2.07 20.20
CA PRO A 102 10.11 -2.63 18.97
C PRO A 102 10.86 -3.91 18.61
N VAL A 103 10.17 -5.03 18.57
CA VAL A 103 10.70 -6.34 18.19
C VAL A 103 9.84 -6.89 17.07
N LEU A 104 10.47 -7.21 15.95
CA LEU A 104 9.82 -7.87 14.84
C LEU A 104 9.91 -9.39 15.04
N GLN A 105 8.76 -10.06 14.95
CA GLN A 105 8.66 -11.51 14.94
C GLN A 105 8.14 -11.95 13.58
N ILE A 106 8.92 -12.80 12.90
CA ILE A 106 8.59 -13.33 11.58
C ILE A 106 8.55 -14.85 11.67
N GLN A 107 7.47 -15.44 11.20
CA GLN A 107 7.34 -16.88 11.06
C GLN A 107 7.14 -17.21 9.59
N LEU A 108 8.01 -18.06 9.05
CA LEU A 108 8.08 -18.43 7.65
C LEU A 108 8.03 -19.94 7.51
N GLU A 109 7.45 -20.44 6.42
CA GLU A 109 7.48 -21.86 6.07
C GLU A 109 7.89 -22.05 4.61
N GLY A 110 8.86 -22.93 4.37
CA GLY A 110 9.35 -23.18 3.02
C GLY A 110 10.45 -24.21 2.99
N TYR A 111 11.03 -24.43 1.80
CA TYR A 111 12.25 -25.22 1.72
C TYR A 111 13.43 -24.45 2.32
N PHE A 112 14.34 -25.18 2.96
CA PHE A 112 15.50 -24.60 3.64
C PHE A 112 16.32 -23.66 2.75
N GLN A 113 16.49 -23.99 1.47
CA GLN A 113 17.22 -23.16 0.51
C GLN A 113 16.62 -21.75 0.35
N TYR A 114 15.30 -21.64 0.25
CA TYR A 114 14.63 -20.34 0.09
C TYR A 114 14.65 -19.54 1.39
N LEU A 115 14.43 -20.20 2.53
CA LEU A 115 14.54 -19.58 3.85
C LEU A 115 15.96 -19.05 4.11
N HIS A 116 16.99 -19.83 3.77
CA HIS A 116 18.38 -19.41 3.89
C HIS A 116 18.68 -18.16 3.05
N ASN A 117 18.22 -18.13 1.80
CA ASN A 117 18.43 -16.99 0.92
C ASN A 117 17.72 -15.74 1.45
N PHE A 118 16.48 -15.88 1.92
CA PHE A 118 15.73 -14.80 2.55
C PHE A 118 16.46 -14.27 3.79
N LEU A 119 16.83 -15.14 4.74
CA LEU A 119 17.52 -14.75 5.97
C LEU A 119 18.85 -14.05 5.69
N THR A 120 19.61 -14.57 4.71
CA THR A 120 20.87 -13.96 4.29
C THR A 120 20.65 -12.57 3.71
N ALA A 121 19.66 -12.40 2.82
CA ALA A 121 19.35 -11.10 2.24
C ALA A 121 18.87 -10.11 3.30
N LEU A 122 17.97 -10.55 4.19
CA LEU A 122 17.43 -9.75 5.30
C LEU A 122 18.55 -9.24 6.22
N LEU A 123 19.40 -10.13 6.72
CA LEU A 123 20.48 -9.77 7.65
C LEU A 123 21.60 -8.97 6.98
N THR A 124 21.80 -9.10 5.67
CA THR A 124 22.81 -8.34 4.93
C THR A 124 22.33 -6.92 4.62
N GLN A 125 21.06 -6.77 4.24
CA GLN A 125 20.48 -5.48 3.85
C GLN A 125 20.07 -4.66 5.07
N GLN A 126 19.58 -5.30 6.14
CA GLN A 126 19.03 -4.61 7.30
C GLN A 126 20.01 -4.49 8.45
N LYS A 127 20.70 -3.35 8.49
CA LYS A 127 21.59 -2.96 9.61
C LYS A 127 20.84 -2.38 10.81
N ALA A 128 19.58 -2.00 10.63
CA ALA A 128 18.76 -1.42 11.69
C ALA A 128 18.13 -2.48 12.62
N LEU A 129 18.17 -3.76 12.23
CA LEU A 129 17.60 -4.87 12.99
C LEU A 129 18.73 -5.72 13.59
N PHE A 130 18.65 -6.01 14.88
CA PHE A 130 19.55 -6.96 15.51
C PHE A 130 18.98 -8.36 15.39
N PHE A 131 19.86 -9.33 15.17
CA PHE A 131 19.50 -10.72 15.29
C PHE A 131 19.47 -11.13 16.77
N ALA A 132 18.30 -11.52 17.28
CA ALA A 132 18.17 -12.03 18.65
C ALA A 132 18.03 -13.55 18.70
N GLN A 133 17.11 -14.10 17.91
CA GLN A 133 16.80 -15.53 17.96
C GLN A 133 16.33 -16.06 16.61
N LEU A 134 16.69 -17.30 16.33
CA LEU A 134 16.23 -18.10 15.21
C LEU A 134 15.91 -19.51 15.69
N ASP A 135 14.68 -19.93 15.47
CA ASP A 135 14.23 -21.29 15.69
C ASP A 135 13.85 -21.90 14.34
N MET A 136 14.33 -23.11 14.07
CA MET A 136 13.99 -23.84 12.85
C MET A 136 13.48 -25.22 13.20
N GLN A 137 12.29 -25.55 12.73
CA GLN A 137 11.61 -26.82 12.96
C GLN A 137 11.28 -27.47 11.63
N LYS A 138 11.56 -28.76 11.53
CA LYS A 138 11.17 -29.52 10.35
C LYS A 138 9.67 -29.78 10.38
N VAL A 139 9.00 -29.47 9.28
CA VAL A 139 7.57 -29.72 9.06
C VAL A 139 7.40 -30.92 8.13
N GLU A 140 6.18 -31.45 8.03
CA GLU A 140 5.84 -32.49 7.08
C GLU A 140 6.14 -32.06 5.63
N GLY A 141 6.37 -33.03 4.74
CA GLY A 141 6.69 -32.75 3.33
C GLY A 141 8.11 -32.23 3.06
N GLY A 142 9.00 -32.24 4.06
CA GLY A 142 10.40 -31.79 3.88
C GLY A 142 10.56 -30.27 3.89
N ARG A 143 9.51 -29.53 4.25
CA ARG A 143 9.56 -28.09 4.52
C ARG A 143 10.12 -27.83 5.92
N VAL A 144 10.56 -26.60 6.15
CA VAL A 144 11.05 -26.10 7.42
C VAL A 144 10.22 -24.89 7.79
N GLN A 145 9.78 -24.85 9.04
CA GLN A 145 9.24 -23.67 9.67
C GLN A 145 10.37 -22.94 10.37
N CYS A 146 10.45 -21.64 10.14
CA CYS A 146 11.46 -20.75 10.66
C CYS A 146 10.76 -19.66 11.47
N HIS A 147 11.16 -19.48 12.72
CA HIS A 147 10.74 -18.36 13.55
C HIS A 147 11.95 -17.49 13.82
N LEU A 148 11.85 -16.20 13.47
CA LEU A 148 12.92 -15.22 13.60
C LEU A 148 12.44 -14.06 14.49
N ILE A 149 13.30 -13.67 15.44
CA ILE A 149 13.07 -12.53 16.33
C ILE A 149 14.16 -11.49 16.10
N LEU A 150 13.73 -10.28 15.72
CA LEU A 150 14.60 -9.16 15.35
C LEU A 150 14.24 -7.88 16.12
N PRO A 151 14.94 -7.55 17.21
CA PRO A 151 14.81 -6.27 17.88
C PRO A 151 15.31 -5.10 17.01
N LEU A 152 14.59 -3.99 17.02
CA LEU A 152 15.00 -2.76 16.34
C LEU A 152 16.12 -2.06 17.11
N ASN A 153 17.17 -1.65 16.39
CA ASN A 153 18.21 -0.77 16.92
C ASN A 153 17.66 0.66 17.02
N ILE A 154 17.38 1.09 18.24
CA ILE A 154 17.14 2.50 18.56
C ILE A 154 18.49 3.08 18.99
N GLU A 155 19.37 3.31 18.02
CA GLU A 155 20.48 4.26 18.23
C GLU A 155 19.86 5.67 18.22
N GLU A 156 19.90 6.30 19.39
CA GLU A 156 19.59 7.72 19.63
C GLU A 156 20.59 8.65 18.94
#